data_AF-A0A967WQ89-F1
#
_entry.id   AF-A0A967WQ89-F1
#
_cell.length_a   1.000
_cell.length_b   1.000
_cell.length_c   1.000
_cell.angle_alpha   90.00
_cell.angle_beta   90.00
_cell.angle_gamma   90.00
#
_symmetry.space_group_name_H-M   'P 1'
#
loop_
_entity.id
_entity.type
_entity.pdbx_description
1 polymer ?
#
loop_
_entity_poly.entity_id
_entity_poly.type
_entity_poly.pdbx_seq_one_letter_code
_entity_poly.pdbx_strand_id
1 'polypeptide(L)' 'VEQADLDGALGKILCPVLLVQADSSCGGLVTDSDAERVLSLLADGLHVKLEGAGHGLGLSSWQVAPLLRALTNFVESL' A
#
# COMPACT_ATOMS: atom_id res chain seq x y z
N VAL A 1 4.22 11.05 -23.01
CA VAL A 1 4.24 11.16 -21.54
C VAL A 1 5.43 10.32 -21.10
N GLU A 2 6.45 10.94 -20.53
CA GLU A 2 7.63 10.24 -20.04
C GLU A 2 7.19 9.34 -18.88
N GLN A 3 7.33 8.02 -19.02
CA GLN A 3 7.07 7.09 -17.92
C GLN A 3 8.19 7.26 -16.91
N ALA A 4 7.85 7.70 -15.70
CA ALA A 4 8.80 7.76 -14.60
C ALA A 4 9.32 6.35 -14.29
N ASP A 5 10.64 6.21 -14.12
CA ASP A 5 11.26 4.98 -13.60
C ASP A 5 10.88 4.80 -12.13
N LEU A 6 9.75 4.15 -11.92
CA LEU A 6 9.19 3.90 -10.59
C LEU A 6 10.10 2.98 -9.77
N ASP A 7 10.69 1.96 -10.40
CA ASP A 7 11.52 0.99 -9.70
C ASP A 7 12.79 1.65 -9.15
N GLY A 8 13.47 2.45 -9.99
CA GLY A 8 14.65 3.21 -9.59
C GLY A 8 14.34 4.29 -8.54
N ALA A 9 13.10 4.78 -8.48
CA ALA A 9 12.66 5.71 -7.44
C ALA A 9 12.37 5.00 -6.11
N LEU A 10 11.66 3.88 -6.14
CA LEU A 10 11.33 3.08 -4.95
C LEU A 10 12.59 2.59 -4.23
N GLY A 11 13.60 2.13 -4.99
CA GLY A 11 14.88 1.67 -4.42
C GLY A 11 15.73 2.75 -3.75
N LYS A 12 15.35 4.04 -3.88
CA LYS A 12 16.03 5.16 -3.22
C LYS A 12 15.35 5.58 -1.92
N ILE A 13 14.22 4.99 -1.56
CA ILE A 13 13.51 5.29 -0.32
C ILE A 13 14.20 4.54 0.83
N LEU A 14 14.71 5.30 1.80
CA LEU A 14 15.46 4.76 2.94
C LEU A 14 14.71 4.80 4.27
N CYS A 15 13.57 5.49 4.33
CA CYS A 15 12.72 5.48 5.51
C CYS A 15 11.75 4.29 5.45
N PRO A 16 11.20 3.85 6.59
CA PRO A 16 10.15 2.84 6.62
C PRO A 16 8.96 3.25 5.75
N VAL A 17 8.39 2.31 5.01
CA VAL A 17 7.24 2.52 4.12
C VAL A 17 6.14 1.53 4.43
N LEU A 18 4.92 2.01 4.62
CA LEU A 18 3.72 1.18 4.62
C LEU A 18 3.06 1.21 3.24
N LEU A 19 3.06 0.08 2.56
CA LEU A 19 2.24 -0.17 1.38
C LEU A 19 0.84 -0.64 1.83
N VAL A 20 -0.20 0.11 1.43
CA VAL A 20 -1.60 -0.26 1.67
C VAL A 20 -2.24 -0.68 0.35
N GLN A 21 -2.68 -1.94 0.27
CA GLN A 21 -3.30 -2.51 -0.92
C GLN A 21 -4.82 -2.67 -0.70
N ALA A 22 -5.60 -2.25 -1.69
CA ALA A 22 -7.04 -2.52 -1.76
C ALA A 22 -7.31 -3.95 -2.24
N ASP A 23 -8.48 -4.48 -1.89
CA ASP A 23 -8.96 -5.76 -2.41
C ASP A 23 -9.35 -5.62 -3.89
N SER A 24 -8.67 -6.38 -4.76
CA SER A 24 -8.93 -6.42 -6.20
C SER A 24 -10.35 -6.87 -6.56
N SER A 25 -10.96 -7.75 -5.75
CA SER A 25 -12.36 -8.18 -5.94
C SER A 25 -13.36 -7.04 -5.72
N CYS A 26 -12.95 -6.01 -4.99
CA CYS A 26 -13.72 -4.80 -4.70
C CYS A 26 -13.31 -3.60 -5.56
N GLY A 27 -12.51 -3.80 -6.62
CA GLY A 27 -12.05 -2.72 -7.51
C GLY A 27 -10.72 -2.09 -7.11
N GLY A 28 -9.91 -2.77 -6.28
CA GLY A 28 -8.50 -2.44 -6.10
C GLY A 28 -7.69 -2.66 -7.39
N LEU A 29 -6.81 -1.71 -7.73
CA LEU A 29 -6.03 -1.75 -8.98
C LEU A 29 -4.65 -2.42 -8.81
N VAL A 30 -4.06 -2.32 -7.62
CA VAL A 30 -2.76 -2.91 -7.32
C VAL A 30 -2.96 -4.40 -7.07
N THR A 31 -2.37 -5.24 -7.92
CA THR A 31 -2.42 -6.70 -7.76
C THR A 31 -1.45 -7.18 -6.69
N ASP A 32 -1.61 -8.43 -6.26
CA ASP A 32 -0.68 -9.03 -5.29
C ASP A 32 0.75 -9.08 -5.87
N SER A 33 0.90 -9.34 -7.17
CA SER A 33 2.21 -9.30 -7.85
C SER A 33 2.80 -7.89 -7.94
N ASP A 34 1.98 -6.86 -8.11
CA ASP A 34 2.45 -5.47 -8.05
C ASP A 34 2.95 -5.13 -6.65
N ALA A 35 2.21 -5.56 -5.61
CA ALA A 35 2.59 -5.33 -4.22
C ALA A 35 3.90 -6.06 -3.86
N GLU A 36 4.05 -7.33 -4.26
CA GLU A 36 5.28 -8.10 -4.09
C GLU A 36 6.47 -7.42 -4.79
N ARG A 37 6.28 -6.92 -6.02
CA ARG A 37 7.32 -6.17 -6.73
C ARG A 37 7.73 -4.91 -5.99
N VAL A 38 6.76 -4.09 -5.55
CA VAL A 38 7.05 -2.85 -4.79
C VAL A 38 7.82 -3.17 -3.51
N LEU A 39 7.39 -4.18 -2.74
CA LEU A 39 8.06 -4.58 -1.51
C LEU A 39 9.48 -5.08 -1.75
N SER A 40 9.74 -5.78 -2.84
CA SER A 40 11.09 -6.25 -3.19
C SER A 40 12.09 -5.12 -3.49
N LEU A 41 11.58 -3.92 -3.80
CA LEU A 41 12.38 -2.74 -4.13
C LEU A 41 12.62 -1.82 -2.92
N LEU A 42 11.76 -1.89 -1.91
CA LEU A 42 11.86 -1.04 -0.72
C LEU A 42 12.89 -1.60 0.27
N ALA A 43 13.72 -0.73 0.83
CA ALA A 43 14.71 -1.13 1.84
C ALA A 43 14.04 -1.57 3.16
N ASP A 44 12.94 -0.92 3.53
CA ASP A 44 12.12 -1.23 4.70
C ASP A 44 10.64 -1.03 4.36
N GLY A 45 10.03 -2.10 3.82
CA GLY A 45 8.65 -2.10 3.34
C GLY A 45 7.76 -3.02 4.18
N LEU A 46 6.69 -2.47 4.72
CA LEU A 46 5.58 -3.21 5.32
C LEU A 46 4.39 -3.20 4.39
N HIS A 47 3.60 -4.28 4.41
CA HIS A 47 2.44 -4.43 3.53
C HIS A 47 1.20 -4.82 4.32
N VAL A 48 0.10 -4.12 4.04
CA VAL A 48 -1.23 -4.48 4.52
C VAL A 48 -2.21 -4.46 3.35
N LYS A 49 -2.92 -5.57 3.17
CA LYS A 49 -4.08 -5.69 2.29
C LYS A 49 -5.37 -5.47 3.08
N LEU A 50 -6.21 -4.56 2.61
CA LEU A 50 -7.50 -4.24 3.22
C LEU A 50 -8.62 -5.04 2.52
N GLU A 51 -8.89 -6.24 3.04
CA GLU A 51 -9.96 -7.11 2.55
C GLU A 51 -11.32 -6.40 2.55
N GLY A 52 -12.09 -6.55 1.46
CA GLY A 52 -13.39 -5.89 1.29
C GLY A 52 -13.33 -4.39 1.00
N ALA A 53 -12.15 -3.78 0.90
CA ALA A 53 -12.00 -2.37 0.56
C ALA A 53 -11.60 -2.19 -0.91
N GLY A 54 -12.41 -1.45 -1.67
CA GLY A 54 -12.07 -1.06 -3.05
C GLY A 54 -11.08 0.10 -3.14
N HIS A 55 -10.98 0.73 -4.31
CA HIS A 55 -10.06 1.85 -4.58
C HIS A 55 -10.08 2.97 -3.51
N GLY A 56 -11.24 3.26 -2.93
CA GLY A 56 -11.38 4.27 -1.88
C GLY A 56 -10.91 3.84 -0.48
N LEU A 57 -10.35 2.63 -0.30
CA LEU A 57 -9.82 2.12 0.97
C LEU A 57 -10.81 2.24 2.16
N GLY A 58 -12.10 2.04 1.89
CA GLY A 58 -13.17 2.14 2.88
C GLY A 58 -13.68 3.57 3.15
N LEU A 59 -13.08 4.62 2.56
CA LEU A 59 -13.51 6.01 2.73
C LEU A 59 -14.91 6.26 2.16
N SER A 60 -15.23 5.67 1.01
CA SER A 60 -16.54 5.82 0.35
C SER A 60 -17.64 4.97 1.01
N SER A 61 -17.28 3.95 1.78
CA SER A 61 -18.21 3.02 2.44
C SER A 61 -18.28 3.19 3.95
N TRP A 62 -17.62 4.22 4.52
CA TRP A 62 -17.48 4.46 5.96
C TRP A 62 -16.83 3.30 6.75
N GLN A 63 -16.19 2.34 6.06
CA GLN A 63 -15.46 1.22 6.67
C GLN A 63 -13.97 1.56 6.81
N VAL A 64 -13.68 2.70 7.44
CA VAL A 64 -12.32 3.27 7.53
C VAL A 64 -11.45 2.66 8.63
N ALA A 65 -12.05 1.90 9.55
CA ALA A 65 -11.34 1.36 10.71
C ALA A 65 -10.12 0.48 10.36
N PRO A 66 -10.15 -0.39 9.33
CA PRO A 66 -8.97 -1.15 8.90
C PRO A 66 -7.81 -0.25 8.46
N LEU A 67 -8.10 0.79 7.68
CA LEU A 67 -7.09 1.76 7.23
C LEU A 67 -6.49 2.52 8.42
N LEU A 68 -7.33 3.04 9.33
CA LEU A 68 -6.86 3.77 10.51
C LEU A 68 -5.97 2.89 11.39
N ARG A 69 -6.36 1.63 11.62
CA ARG A 69 -5.52 0.68 12.38
C ARG A 69 -4.17 0.44 11.71
N ALA A 70 -4.14 0.23 10.40
CA ALA A 70 -2.89 0.02 9.68
C ALA A 70 -1.95 1.23 9.81
N LEU A 71 -2.49 2.45 9.66
CA LEU A 71 -1.71 3.69 9.79
C LEU A 71 -1.22 3.92 11.23
N THR A 72 -2.09 3.78 12.23
CA THR A 72 -1.74 3.99 13.63
C THR A 72 -0.69 2.97 14.08
N ASN A 73 -0.88 1.68 13.79
CA ASN A 73 0.09 0.65 14.16
C ASN A 73 1.46 0.90 13.51
N PHE A 74 1.47 1.34 12.26
CA PHE A 74 2.72 1.65 11.57
C PHE A 74 3.45 2.80 12.25
N VAL A 75 2.78 3.92 12.50
CA VAL A 75 3.40 5.08 13.17
C VAL A 75 3.88 4.75 14.57
N GLU A 76 3.12 3.94 15.33
CA GLU A 76 3.52 3.49 16.68
C GLU A 76 4.72 2.52 16.68
N SER A 77 5.04 1.92 15.54
CA SER A 77 6.16 0.99 15.39
C SER A 77 7.49 1.64 14.98
N LEU A 78 7.47 2.94 14.66
CA LEU A 78 8.66 3.74 14.29
C LEU A 78 9.41 4.25 15.53
#